data_AF-A0A0F9DBF6-F1
#
_entry.id   AF-A0A0F9DBF6-F1
#
_cell.length_a   1.000
_cell.length_b   1.000
_cell.length_c   1.000
_cell.angle_alpha   90.00
_cell.angle_beta   90.00
_cell.angle_gamma   90.00
#
_symmetry.space_group_name_H-M   'P 1'
#
loop_
_entity.id
_entity.type
_entity.pdbx_description
1 polymer ?
#
loop_
_entity_poly.entity_id
_entity_poly.type
_entity_poly.pdbx_seq_one_letter_code
_entity_poly.pdbx_strand_id
1 'polypeptide(L)'
;MIDIGIFIGCLILTVGVHELGHMVVALLCGVRVEAFAIGFGKPILHKKLWGIDFRICPILLGGYTKLAGEFKKHVSDGFLAQRYSKKACILVAGVAMNILLACICYWLNYKSISIGIWVDWQLVVN
;
A
#
# COMPACT_ATOMS: atom_id res chain seq x y z
N MET A 1 -14.37 15.20 -15.93
CA MET A 1 -12.99 14.78 -16.27
C MET A 1 -12.08 14.80 -15.04
N ILE A 2 -12.18 15.82 -14.17
CA ILE A 2 -11.43 15.91 -12.91
C ILE A 2 -11.75 14.74 -11.98
N ASP A 3 -13.01 14.33 -11.88
CA ASP A 3 -13.46 13.27 -10.95
C ASP A 3 -12.84 11.89 -11.25
N ILE A 4 -12.69 11.58 -12.54
CA ILE A 4 -12.06 10.32 -12.99
C ILE A 4 -10.57 10.32 -12.61
N GLY A 5 -9.89 11.46 -12.77
CA GLY A 5 -8.49 11.62 -12.36
C GLY A 5 -8.31 11.43 -10.86
N ILE A 6 -9.19 12.04 -10.05
CA ILE A 6 -9.18 11.89 -8.59
C ILE A 6 -9.43 10.44 -8.20
N PHE A 7 -10.44 9.79 -8.80
CA PHE A 7 -10.77 8.40 -8.53
C PHE A 7 -9.60 7.45 -8.82
N ILE A 8 -8.96 7.61 -9.99
CA ILE A 8 -7.77 6.84 -10.35
C ILE A 8 -6.63 7.11 -9.36
N GLY A 9 -6.40 8.37 -8.98
CA GLY A 9 -5.39 8.74 -7.99
C GLY A 9 -5.63 8.06 -6.63
N CYS A 10 -6.87 8.08 -6.14
CA CYS A 10 -7.27 7.40 -4.91
C CYS A 10 -7.08 5.89 -4.99
N LEU A 11 -7.40 5.26 -6.13
CA LEU A 11 -7.18 3.83 -6.33
C LEU A 11 -5.69 3.47 -6.27
N ILE A 12 -4.84 4.20 -7.00
CA ILE A 12 -3.38 3.98 -6.99
C ILE A 12 -2.84 4.10 -5.56
N LEU A 13 -3.24 5.14 -4.83
CA LEU A 13 -2.80 5.38 -3.47
C LEU A 13 -3.23 4.24 -2.54
N THR A 14 -4.51 3.88 -2.57
CA THR A 14 -5.09 2.86 -1.67
C THR A 14 -4.50 1.48 -1.95
N VAL A 15 -4.37 1.10 -3.22
CA VAL A 15 -3.74 -0.16 -3.61
C VAL A 15 -2.25 -0.16 -3.27
N GLY A 16 -1.55 0.94 -3.57
CA GLY A 16 -0.12 1.07 -3.27
C GLY A 16 0.18 0.92 -1.77
N VAL A 17 -0.62 1.57 -0.92
CA VAL A 17 -0.50 1.46 0.54
C VAL A 17 -0.90 0.08 1.05
N HIS A 18 -1.91 -0.55 0.45
CA HIS A 18 -2.31 -1.93 0.77
C HIS A 18 -1.16 -2.92 0.55
N GLU A 19 -0.60 -2.92 -0.66
CA GLU A 19 0.52 -3.79 -1.01
C GLU A 19 1.77 -3.45 -0.18
N LEU A 20 1.98 -2.18 0.15
CA LEU A 20 3.09 -1.76 1.02
C LEU A 20 2.96 -2.41 2.40
N GLY A 21 1.74 -2.54 2.92
CA GLY A 21 1.47 -3.24 4.17
C GLY A 21 1.93 -4.70 4.15
N HIS A 22 1.56 -5.43 3.10
CA HIS A 22 2.03 -6.80 2.89
C HIS A 22 3.56 -6.88 2.83
N MET A 23 4.19 -6.00 2.04
CA MET A 23 5.64 -5.95 1.88
C MET A 23 6.35 -5.68 3.21
N VAL A 24 5.94 -4.65 3.96
CA VAL A 24 6.58 -4.26 5.21
C VAL A 24 6.48 -5.37 6.25
N VAL A 25 5.28 -5.93 6.45
CA VAL A 25 5.09 -7.00 7.44
C VAL A 25 5.79 -8.29 7.01
N ALA A 26 5.87 -8.59 5.71
CA ALA A 26 6.64 -9.71 5.20
C ALA A 26 8.14 -9.57 5.52
N LEU A 27 8.72 -8.40 5.25
CA LEU A 27 10.13 -8.10 5.56
C LEU A 27 10.40 -8.19 7.08
N LEU A 28 9.51 -7.66 7.91
CA LEU A 28 9.60 -7.75 9.38
C LEU A 28 9.48 -9.20 9.88
N CYS A 29 8.70 -10.05 9.20
CA CYS A 29 8.57 -11.46 9.52
C CYS A 29 9.77 -12.32 9.07
N GLY A 30 10.73 -11.72 8.35
CA GLY A 30 11.89 -12.39 7.75
C GLY A 30 11.58 -13.08 6.41
N VAL A 31 10.46 -12.73 5.76
CA VAL A 31 10.10 -13.26 4.43
C VAL A 31 10.67 -12.34 3.36
N ARG A 32 11.43 -12.92 2.43
CA ARG A 32 11.98 -12.17 1.30
C ARG A 32 10.87 -11.80 0.32
N VAL A 33 10.86 -10.54 -0.11
CA VAL A 33 9.96 -10.04 -1.15
C VAL A 33 10.72 -10.01 -2.48
N GLU A 34 10.19 -10.66 -3.52
CA GLU A 34 10.82 -10.72 -4.84
C GLU A 34 10.43 -9.53 -5.71
N ALA A 35 9.15 -9.15 -5.67
CA ALA A 35 8.63 -8.06 -6.48
C ALA A 35 7.50 -7.34 -5.74
N PHE A 36 7.41 -6.04 -5.96
CA PHE A 36 6.32 -5.19 -5.53
C PHE A 36 5.76 -4.49 -6.76
N ALA A 37 4.50 -4.69 -7.07
CA ALA A 37 3.89 -4.16 -8.29
C ALA A 37 2.64 -3.34 -7.97
N ILE A 38 2.58 -2.14 -8.53
CA ILE A 38 1.36 -1.34 -8.61
C ILE A 38 0.79 -1.55 -10.01
N GLY A 39 -0.38 -2.13 -10.09
CA GLY A 39 -1.07 -2.51 -11.31
C GLY A 39 -0.79 -3.94 -11.79
N PHE A 40 -1.52 -4.33 -12.83
CA PHE A 40 -1.40 -5.62 -13.52
C PHE A 40 -0.90 -5.49 -14.96
N GLY A 41 -0.38 -6.60 -15.49
CA GLY A 41 0.13 -6.72 -16.86
C GLY A 41 1.65 -6.58 -16.95
N LYS A 42 2.13 -6.31 -18.17
CA LYS A 42 3.56 -6.10 -18.43
C LYS A 42 4.00 -4.77 -17.79
N PRO A 43 5.05 -4.76 -16.95
CA PRO A 43 5.50 -3.52 -16.31
C PRO A 43 5.95 -2.52 -17.37
N ILE A 44 5.47 -1.28 -17.25
CA ILE A 44 5.94 -0.15 -18.07
C ILE A 44 7.29 0.31 -17.52
N LEU A 45 7.38 0.39 -16.20
CA LEU A 45 8.59 0.75 -15.48
C LEU A 45 8.86 -0.32 -14.44
N HIS A 46 10.13 -0.71 -14.33
CA HIS A 46 10.56 -1.54 -13.22
C HIS A 46 11.97 -1.16 -12.78
N LYS A 47 12.24 -1.29 -11.48
CA LYS A 47 13.53 -0.99 -10.88
C LYS A 47 13.80 -1.95 -9.75
N LYS A 48 14.94 -2.64 -9.81
CA LYS A 48 15.40 -3.50 -8.73
C LYS A 48 16.12 -2.66 -7.67
N LEU A 49 15.62 -2.69 -6.45
CA LEU A 49 16.09 -1.90 -5.33
C LEU A 49 16.07 -2.80 -4.08
N TRP A 50 17.20 -2.97 -3.39
CA TRP A 50 17.33 -3.76 -2.15
C TRP A 50 16.91 -5.24 -2.34
N GLY A 51 17.11 -5.77 -3.54
CA GLY A 51 16.71 -7.13 -3.90
C GLY A 51 15.24 -7.29 -4.28
N ILE A 52 14.43 -6.23 -4.15
CA ILE A 52 13.00 -6.18 -4.51
C ILE A 52 12.86 -5.54 -5.89
N ASP A 53 12.11 -6.17 -6.80
CA ASP A 53 11.78 -5.60 -8.11
C ASP A 53 10.50 -4.76 -8.02
N PHE A 54 10.65 -3.43 -7.97
CA PHE A 54 9.53 -2.48 -7.95
C PHE A 54 9.01 -2.29 -9.37
N ARG A 55 7.71 -2.50 -9.57
CA ARG A 55 7.06 -2.50 -10.89
C ARG A 55 5.87 -1.55 -10.91
N ILE A 56 5.73 -0.83 -12.01
CA ILE A 56 4.55 -0.03 -12.33
C ILE A 56 3.98 -0.57 -13.63
N CYS A 57 2.72 -1.01 -13.57
CA CYS A 57 2.03 -1.68 -14.65
C CYS A 57 0.86 -0.80 -15.17
N PRO A 58 0.41 -1.00 -16.43
CA PRO A 58 -0.60 -0.14 -17.05
C PRO A 58 -1.99 -0.28 -16.43
N ILE A 59 -2.35 -1.46 -15.91
CA ILE A 59 -3.70 -1.74 -15.40
C ILE A 59 -3.73 -1.41 -13.91
N LEU A 60 -4.17 -0.22 -13.53
CA LEU A 60 -4.13 0.30 -12.16
C LEU A 60 -5.24 -0.22 -11.23
N LEU A 61 -5.98 -1.26 -11.64
CA LEU A 61 -7.11 -1.83 -10.89
C LEU A 61 -6.70 -2.70 -9.69
N GLY A 62 -5.42 -2.80 -9.38
CA GLY A 62 -4.91 -3.55 -8.24
C GLY A 62 -3.38 -3.58 -8.23
N GLY A 63 -2.79 -4.51 -7.51
CA GLY A 63 -1.35 -4.64 -7.35
C GLY A 63 -1.03 -6.03 -6.81
N TYR A 64 0.26 -6.32 -6.63
CA TYR A 64 0.67 -7.55 -5.97
C TYR A 64 2.06 -7.43 -5.35
N THR A 65 2.22 -8.09 -4.21
CA THR A 65 3.49 -8.29 -3.54
C THR A 65 3.90 -9.75 -3.66
N LYS A 66 4.89 -10.03 -4.51
CA LYS A 66 5.35 -11.39 -4.75
C LYS A 66 6.31 -11.82 -3.64
N LEU A 67 5.89 -12.80 -2.85
CA LEU A 67 6.69 -13.31 -1.74
C LEU A 67 7.54 -14.50 -2.18
N ALA A 68 8.78 -14.58 -1.71
CA ALA A 68 9.64 -15.72 -1.97
C ALA A 68 9.00 -17.00 -1.41
N GLY A 69 9.03 -18.08 -2.18
CA GLY A 69 8.46 -19.37 -1.74
C GLY A 69 6.93 -19.40 -1.62
N GLU A 70 6.20 -18.44 -2.21
CA GLU A 70 4.73 -18.48 -2.31
C GLU A 70 4.24 -19.63 -3.20
N PHE A 71 4.98 -19.94 -4.28
CA PHE A 71 4.63 -20.98 -5.26
C PHE A 71 5.59 -22.19 -5.24
N LYS A 72 6.67 -22.16 -4.45
CA LYS A 72 7.67 -23.23 -4.37
C LYS A 72 7.80 -23.75 -2.94
N LYS A 73 7.52 -25.03 -2.73
CA LYS A 73 7.49 -25.69 -1.40
C LYS A 73 8.86 -25.90 -0.73
N HIS A 74 9.99 -25.56 -1.39
CA HIS A 74 11.34 -25.78 -0.85
C HIS A 74 12.22 -24.53 -0.92
N VAL A 75 11.76 -23.46 -0.26
CA VAL A 75 12.58 -22.27 0.01
C VAL A 75 12.60 -22.09 1.52
N SER A 76 13.78 -22.27 2.15
CA SER A 76 13.94 -22.22 3.62
C SER A 76 13.47 -20.89 4.22
N ASP A 77 13.64 -19.80 3.48
CA ASP A 77 13.19 -18.44 3.84
C ASP A 77 11.87 -18.05 3.16
N GLY A 78 11.11 -19.05 2.69
CA GLY A 78 9.89 -18.84 1.92
C GLY A 78 8.65 -18.58 2.77
N PHE A 79 7.68 -17.86 2.22
CA PHE A 79 6.37 -17.60 2.85
C PHE A 79 5.70 -18.89 3.32
N LEU A 80 5.75 -19.97 2.53
CA LEU A 80 5.17 -21.26 2.89
C LEU A 80 5.89 -21.97 4.05
N ALA A 81 7.17 -21.69 4.30
CA ALA A 81 7.94 -22.25 5.40
C ALA A 81 7.62 -21.58 6.75
N GLN A 82 7.00 -20.40 6.76
CA GLN A 82 6.68 -19.67 7.98
C GLN A 82 5.49 -20.26 8.75
N ARG A 83 5.48 -20.00 10.06
CA ARG A 83 4.37 -20.34 10.98
C ARG A 83 3.07 -19.62 10.55
N TYR A 84 1.93 -20.28 10.78
CA TYR A 84 0.61 -19.77 10.41
C TYR A 84 0.31 -18.36 10.94
N SER A 85 0.76 -18.02 12.15
CA SER A 85 0.56 -16.68 12.72
C SER A 85 1.22 -15.59 11.87
N LYS A 86 2.45 -15.81 11.39
CA LYS A 86 3.16 -14.84 10.54
C LYS A 86 2.47 -14.68 9.19
N LYS A 87 1.99 -15.79 8.60
CA LYS A 87 1.21 -15.76 7.35
C LYS A 87 -0.07 -14.94 7.51
N ALA A 88 -0.80 -15.15 8.60
CA ALA A 88 -2.00 -14.39 8.92
C ALA A 88 -1.69 -12.91 9.13
N CYS A 89 -0.63 -12.57 9.87
CA CYS A 89 -0.20 -11.18 10.04
C CYS A 89 0.12 -10.50 8.70
N ILE A 90 0.86 -11.18 7.82
CA ILE A 90 1.17 -10.66 6.49
C ILE A 90 -0.12 -10.44 5.68
N LEU A 91 -1.04 -11.40 5.66
CA LEU A 91 -2.30 -11.28 4.92
C LEU A 91 -3.22 -10.16 5.44
N VAL A 92 -3.23 -9.92 6.75
CA VAL A 92 -4.06 -8.85 7.34
C VAL A 92 -3.40 -7.47 7.20
N ALA A 93 -2.08 -7.43 7.03
CA ALA A 93 -1.30 -6.18 6.99
C ALA A 93 -1.78 -5.19 5.93
N GLY A 94 -2.17 -5.66 4.74
CA GLY A 94 -2.65 -4.77 3.68
C GLY A 94 -3.94 -4.04 4.07
N VAL A 95 -4.93 -4.76 4.62
CA VAL A 95 -6.19 -4.17 5.10
C VAL A 95 -5.92 -3.22 6.27
N ALA A 96 -5.07 -3.62 7.21
CA ALA A 96 -4.70 -2.80 8.36
C ALA A 96 -4.05 -1.47 7.93
N MET A 97 -3.18 -1.49 6.91
CA MET A 97 -2.56 -0.26 6.37
C MET A 97 -3.57 0.67 5.70
N ASN A 98 -4.60 0.13 5.05
CA ASN A 98 -5.66 0.97 4.49
C ASN A 98 -6.54 1.61 5.57
N ILE A 99 -6.81 0.89 6.66
CA ILE A 99 -7.50 1.46 7.83
C ILE A 99 -6.65 2.59 8.43
N LEU A 100 -5.34 2.38 8.58
CA LEU A 100 -4.42 3.40 9.05
C LEU A 100 -4.42 4.63 8.12
N LEU A 101 -4.36 4.40 6.80
CA LEU A 101 -4.45 5.47 5.80
C LEU A 101 -5.76 6.25 5.94
N ALA A 102 -6.89 5.56 6.11
CA ALA A 102 -8.19 6.19 6.30
C ALA A 102 -8.22 7.07 7.56
N CYS A 103 -7.65 6.60 8.68
CA CYS A 103 -7.54 7.40 9.90
C CYS A 103 -6.68 8.65 9.69
N ILE A 104 -5.55 8.53 8.98
CA ILE A 104 -4.68 9.68 8.66
C ILE A 104 -5.42 10.67 7.76
N CYS A 105 -6.08 10.21 6.69
CA CYS A 105 -6.85 11.05 5.79
C CYS A 105 -7.98 11.78 6.51
N TYR A 106 -8.72 11.09 7.39
CA TYR A 106 -9.77 11.70 8.21
C TYR A 106 -9.20 12.78 9.14
N TRP A 107 -8.09 12.48 9.82
CA TRP A 107 -7.44 13.44 10.72
C TRP A 107 -6.96 14.71 9.98
N LEU A 108 -6.36 14.54 8.80
CA LEU A 108 -5.93 15.67 7.95
C LEU A 108 -7.13 16.50 7.47
N ASN A 109 -8.21 15.84 7.06
CA ASN A 109 -9.43 16.52 6.65
C ASN A 109 -10.04 17.33 7.80
N TYR A 110 -10.18 16.75 8.99
CA TYR A 110 -10.67 17.43 10.18
C TYR A 110 -9.83 18.66 10.54
N LYS A 111 -8.49 18.55 10.48
CA LYS A 111 -7.58 19.69 10.68
C LYS A 111 -7.79 20.79 9.65
N SER A 112 -7.90 20.46 8.37
CA SER A 112 -8.14 21.44 7.30
C SER A 112 -9.45 22.21 7.50
N ILE A 113 -10.53 21.51 7.88
CA ILE A 113 -11.83 22.13 8.15
C ILE A 113 -11.74 23.06 9.36
N SER A 114 -11.11 22.59 10.45
CA SER A 114 -10.96 23.37 11.68
C SER A 114 -10.17 24.67 11.45
N ILE A 115 -9.12 24.62 10.61
CA ILE A 115 -8.34 25.80 10.23
C ILE A 115 -9.18 26.77 9.39
N GLY A 116 -9.96 26.25 8.43
CA GLY A 116 -10.85 27.08 7.61
C GLY A 116 -11.86 27.86 8.46
N ILE A 117 -12.56 27.17 9.37
CA ILE A 117 -13.52 27.80 10.29
C ILE A 117 -12.84 28.86 11.15
N TRP A 118 -11.62 28.59 11.63
CA TRP A 118 -10.89 29.55 12.45
C TRP A 118 -10.50 30.81 11.68
N VAL A 119 -10.07 30.67 10.42
CA VAL A 119 -9.75 31.82 9.54
C VAL A 119 -11.01 32.62 9.22
N ASP A 120 -12.11 31.95 8.87
CA ASP A 120 -13.38 32.62 8.56
C ASP A 120 -13.90 33.41 9.77
N TRP A 121 -13.79 32.85 10.97
CA TRP A 121 -14.15 33.53 12.21
C TRP A 121 -13.34 34.82 12.41
N GLN A 122 -12.03 34.77 12.18
CA GLN A 122 -11.15 35.96 12.30
C GLN A 122 -11.51 37.06 11.30
N LEU A 123 -11.99 36.70 10.11
CA LEU A 123 -12.43 37.67 9.09
C LEU A 123 -13.79 38.31 9.40
N VAL A 124 -14.62 37.65 10.21
CA VAL A 124 -15.94 38.16 10.60
C VAL A 124 -15.87 39.05 11.84
N VAL A 125 -14.94 38.78 12.77
CA VAL A 125 -14.83 39.52 14.04
C VAL A 125 -13.86 40.71 14.02
N ASN A 126 -13.06 40.87 12.96
CA ASN A 126 -12.20 42.04 12.71
C ASN A 126 -12.75 42.90 11.58
#